data_AF-A0A960JN65-F1
#
_entry.id   AF-A0A960JN65-F1
#
_cell.length_a   1.000
_cell.length_b   1.000
_cell.length_c   1.000
_cell.angle_alpha   90.00
_cell.angle_beta   90.00
_cell.angle_gamma   90.00
#
_symmetry.space_group_name_H-M   'P 1'
#
loop_
_entity.id
_entity.type
_entity.pdbx_description
1 polymer ?
#
loop_
_entity_poly.entity_id
_entity_poly.type
_entity_poly.pdbx_seq_one_letter_code
_entity_poly.pdbx_strand_id
1 'polypeptide(L)'
;HWMVQQHGVFQGYYFFEFLGLDPDMRDRFAGHPYYDLCAEFCADFDQPAFDPDYPSLDLEEFRPLLEDFFAKPKRSIYLREDGPTA
;
A
#
# COMPACT_ATOMS: atom_id res chain seq x y z
N HIS A 1 0.83 9.73 -0.44
CA HIS A 1 0.57 9.54 -1.88
C HIS A 1 1.80 9.13 -2.67
N TRP A 2 2.99 9.70 -2.42
CA TRP A 2 4.19 9.41 -3.24
C TRP A 2 4.58 7.93 -3.29
N MET A 3 4.69 7.25 -2.14
CA MET A 3 4.99 5.80 -2.08
C MET A 3 4.03 4.99 -2.96
N VAL A 4 2.72 5.19 -2.79
CA VAL A 4 1.67 4.53 -3.59
C VAL A 4 1.75 4.87 -5.09
N GLN A 5 2.37 5.97 -5.48
CA GLN A 5 2.57 6.29 -6.90
C GLN A 5 3.84 5.65 -7.47
N GLN A 6 4.88 5.46 -6.66
CA GLN A 6 6.19 5.00 -7.11
C GLN A 6 6.47 3.53 -6.81
N HIS A 7 5.68 2.87 -5.96
CA HIS A 7 5.96 1.51 -5.47
C HIS A 7 6.18 0.51 -6.61
N GLY A 8 5.46 0.60 -7.74
CA GLY A 8 5.68 -0.31 -8.87
C GLY A 8 7.09 -0.26 -9.47
N VAL A 9 7.77 0.89 -9.40
CA VAL A 9 9.18 1.01 -9.84
C VAL A 9 10.13 0.43 -8.78
N PHE A 10 9.79 0.57 -7.50
CA PHE A 10 10.58 0.02 -6.40
C PHE A 10 10.43 -1.49 -6.27
N GLN A 11 9.22 -2.02 -6.44
CA GLN A 11 8.91 -3.45 -6.51
C GLN A 11 9.58 -4.11 -7.72
N GLY A 12 9.81 -3.34 -8.80
CA GLY A 12 10.61 -3.76 -9.96
C GLY A 12 11.98 -4.33 -9.61
N TYR A 13 12.60 -3.90 -8.51
CA TYR A 13 13.86 -4.44 -8.01
C TYR A 13 13.85 -5.97 -7.85
N TYR A 14 12.68 -6.57 -7.58
CA TYR A 14 12.54 -8.00 -7.34
C TYR A 14 12.21 -8.84 -8.58
N PHE A 15 11.84 -8.23 -9.72
CA PHE A 15 11.41 -9.01 -10.89
C PHE A 15 11.69 -8.41 -12.27
N PHE A 16 12.18 -7.17 -12.37
CA PHE A 16 12.48 -6.54 -13.66
C PHE A 16 13.54 -7.28 -14.46
N GLU A 17 14.47 -7.98 -13.81
CA GLU A 17 15.45 -8.82 -14.49
C GLU A 17 14.79 -9.92 -15.34
N PHE A 18 13.68 -10.51 -14.88
CA PHE A 18 12.93 -11.53 -15.63
C PHE A 18 12.19 -10.95 -16.84
N LEU A 19 12.04 -9.62 -16.89
CA LEU A 19 11.46 -8.87 -18.00
C LEU A 19 12.52 -8.24 -18.91
N GLY A 20 13.81 -8.42 -18.61
CA GLY A 20 14.91 -7.75 -19.31
C GLY A 20 14.99 -6.24 -19.04
N LEU A 21 14.42 -5.79 -17.94
CA LEU A 21 14.45 -4.41 -17.46
C LEU A 21 15.51 -4.24 -16.36
N ASP A 22 15.89 -3.00 -16.08
CA ASP A 22 16.89 -2.65 -15.07
C ASP A 22 16.29 -2.72 -13.65
N PRO A 23 16.74 -3.63 -12.77
CA PRO A 23 16.22 -3.74 -11.40
C PRO A 23 16.50 -2.49 -10.55
N ASP A 24 17.52 -1.70 -10.89
CA ASP A 24 17.91 -0.49 -10.16
C ASP A 24 17.22 0.77 -10.70
N MET A 25 16.17 0.63 -11.53
CA MET A 25 15.35 1.75 -12.02
C MET A 25 14.82 2.67 -10.91
N ARG A 26 14.69 2.17 -9.67
CA ARG A 26 14.32 2.97 -8.50
C ARG A 26 15.34 4.05 -8.16
N ASP A 27 16.63 3.86 -8.47
CA ASP A 27 17.72 4.75 -8.09
C ASP A 27 17.61 6.14 -8.73
N ARG A 28 16.80 6.29 -9.79
CA ARG A 28 16.43 7.60 -10.35
C ARG A 28 15.71 8.51 -9.33
N PHE A 29 15.22 7.96 -8.23
CA PHE A 29 14.58 8.67 -7.13
C PHE A 29 15.50 8.87 -5.91
N ALA A 30 16.78 8.51 -6.00
CA ALA A 30 17.73 8.66 -4.91
C ALA A 30 17.73 10.09 -4.34
N GLY A 31 17.75 10.19 -3.01
CA GLY A 31 17.67 11.46 -2.29
C GLY A 31 16.25 12.01 -2.09
N HIS A 32 15.21 11.36 -2.62
CA HIS A 32 13.84 11.74 -2.31
C HIS A 32 13.50 11.40 -0.83
N PRO A 33 12.80 12.28 -0.08
CA PRO A 33 12.52 12.06 1.35
C PRO A 33 11.77 10.77 1.71
N TYR A 34 11.09 10.16 0.74
CA TYR A 34 10.32 8.92 0.91
C TYR A 34 10.93 7.73 0.17
N TYR A 35 12.17 7.85 -0.32
CA TYR A 35 12.86 6.76 -1.03
C TYR A 35 12.93 5.50 -0.16
N ASP A 36 13.53 5.62 1.03
CA ASP A 36 13.73 4.49 1.94
C ASP A 36 12.40 3.89 2.38
N LEU A 37 11.40 4.75 2.69
CA LEU A 37 10.05 4.32 3.04
C LEU A 37 9.40 3.47 1.92
N CYS A 38 9.61 3.83 0.65
CA CYS A 38 9.05 3.06 -0.46
C CYS A 38 9.81 1.76 -0.71
N ALA A 39 11.13 1.75 -0.51
CA ALA A 39 11.93 0.54 -0.58
C ALA A 39 11.54 -0.45 0.53
N GLU A 40 11.41 0.03 1.76
CA GLU A 40 10.94 -0.74 2.92
C GLU A 40 9.54 -1.30 2.70
N PHE A 41 8.59 -0.46 2.24
CA PHE A 41 7.25 -0.93 1.91
C PHE A 41 7.25 -2.07 0.89
N CYS A 42 8.06 -1.96 -0.17
CA CYS A 42 8.15 -3.01 -1.17
C CYS A 42 8.80 -4.29 -0.65
N ALA A 43 9.78 -4.17 0.26
CA ALA A 43 10.47 -5.30 0.87
C ALA A 43 9.56 -6.07 1.85
N ASP A 44 8.81 -5.34 2.66
CA ASP A 44 8.08 -5.93 3.78
C ASP A 44 6.65 -6.34 3.40
N PHE A 45 6.03 -5.65 2.44
CA PHE A 45 4.62 -5.81 2.15
C PHE A 45 4.31 -6.13 0.68
N ASP A 46 4.90 -5.41 -0.28
CA ASP A 46 4.51 -5.52 -1.70
C ASP A 46 5.00 -6.83 -2.33
N GLN A 47 6.32 -7.05 -2.36
CA GLN A 47 6.87 -8.24 -3.00
C GLN A 47 6.47 -9.55 -2.30
N PRO A 48 6.46 -9.65 -0.96
CA PRO A 48 6.04 -10.88 -0.28
C PRO A 48 4.60 -11.29 -0.59
N ALA A 49 3.71 -10.35 -0.96
CA ALA A 49 2.32 -10.66 -1.27
C ALA A 49 2.13 -11.50 -2.56
N PHE A 50 3.18 -11.66 -3.37
CA PHE A 50 3.16 -12.52 -4.56
C PHE A 50 3.56 -13.98 -4.28
N ASP A 51 3.99 -14.30 -3.06
CA ASP A 51 4.30 -15.68 -2.67
C ASP A 51 3.00 -16.47 -2.42
N PRO A 52 2.69 -17.50 -3.24
CA PRO A 52 1.48 -18.30 -3.08
C PRO A 52 1.47 -19.12 -1.78
N ASP A 53 2.63 -19.36 -1.18
CA ASP A 53 2.79 -20.11 0.07
C ASP A 53 2.85 -19.19 1.30
N TYR A 54 2.70 -17.86 1.11
CA TYR A 54 2.74 -16.91 2.21
C TYR A 54 1.61 -17.15 3.22
N PRO A 55 1.91 -17.34 4.52
CA PRO A 55 0.89 -17.58 5.54
C PRO A 55 0.03 -16.32 5.72
N SER A 56 -1.15 -16.34 5.11
CA SER A 56 -2.13 -15.24 5.15
C SER A 56 -3.29 -15.59 6.08
N LEU A 57 -3.80 -14.58 6.79
CA LEU A 57 -5.03 -14.72 7.54
C LEU A 57 -6.23 -14.79 6.60
N ASP A 58 -7.27 -15.51 7.00
CA ASP A 58 -8.54 -15.52 6.28
C ASP A 58 -9.20 -14.14 6.29
N LEU A 59 -9.94 -13.80 5.24
CA LEU A 59 -10.61 -12.50 5.13
C LEU A 59 -11.54 -12.21 6.32
N GLU A 60 -12.14 -13.25 6.89
CA GLU A 60 -13.07 -13.15 8.01
C GLU A 60 -12.39 -12.61 9.29
N GLU A 61 -11.10 -12.87 9.48
CA GLU A 61 -10.32 -12.34 10.61
C GLU A 61 -10.28 -10.81 10.61
N PHE A 62 -10.43 -10.19 9.43
CA PHE A 62 -10.44 -8.74 9.29
C PHE A 62 -11.83 -8.11 9.46
N ARG A 63 -12.91 -8.90 9.50
CA ARG A 63 -14.29 -8.37 9.59
C ARG A 63 -14.48 -7.38 10.75
N PRO A 64 -14.05 -7.68 12.00
CA PRO A 64 -14.27 -6.76 13.11
C PRO A 64 -13.56 -5.41 12.91
N LEU A 65 -12.37 -5.42 12.29
CA LEU A 65 -11.60 -4.21 11.99
C LEU A 65 -12.29 -3.37 10.90
N LEU A 66 -12.84 -4.04 9.87
CA LEU A 66 -13.58 -3.37 8.81
C LEU A 66 -14.89 -2.77 9.35
N GLU A 67 -15.62 -3.50 10.18
CA GLU A 67 -16.84 -3.02 10.81
C GLU A 67 -16.59 -1.78 11.66
N ASP A 68 -15.52 -1.78 12.50
CA ASP A 68 -15.13 -0.60 13.27
C ASP A 68 -14.70 0.58 12.37
N PHE A 69 -13.88 0.30 11.35
CA PHE A 69 -13.40 1.33 10.43
C PHE A 69 -14.53 2.02 9.67
N PHE A 70 -15.55 1.26 9.25
CA PHE A 70 -16.71 1.76 8.51
C PHE A 70 -17.91 2.13 9.40
N ALA A 71 -17.83 1.95 10.72
CA ALA A 71 -18.91 2.24 11.65
C ALA A 71 -19.38 3.70 11.61
N LYS A 72 -18.49 4.63 11.24
CA LYS A 72 -18.80 6.06 11.10
C LYS A 72 -18.18 6.63 9.82
N PRO A 73 -18.96 7.33 8.98
CA PRO A 73 -18.40 8.01 7.82
C PRO A 73 -17.41 9.10 8.28
N LYS A 74 -16.19 9.09 7.73
CA LYS A 74 -15.18 10.14 8.00
C LYS A 74 -15.22 11.28 6.99
N ARG A 75 -15.52 10.98 5.73
CA ARG A 75 -15.69 11.96 4.65
C ARG A 75 -16.88 11.50 3.80
N SER A 76 -18.02 12.14 4.00
CA SER A 76 -19.25 11.83 3.29
C SER A 76 -19.96 13.13 2.93
N ILE A 77 -20.45 13.22 1.70
CA ILE A 77 -21.27 14.35 1.23
C ILE A 77 -22.61 14.46 1.98
N TYR A 78 -22.98 13.41 2.72
CA TYR A 78 -24.19 13.36 3.55
C TYR A 78 -23.93 13.80 5.00
N LEU A 79 -22.67 14.05 5.40
CA LEU A 79 -22.35 14.67 6.68
C LEU A 79 -22.52 16.18 6.54
N ARG A 80 -23.53 16.73 7.20
CA ARG A 80 -23.70 18.19 7.37
C ARG A 80 -22.71 18.68 8.44
N GLU A 81 -22.18 19.90 8.29
CA GLU A 81 -21.20 20.48 9.26
C GLU A 81 -21.79 20.68 10.66
N ASP A 82 -23.12 20.71 10.74
CA ASP A 82 -23.97 21.05 11.87
C ASP A 82 -24.63 19.81 12.54
N GLY A 83 -23.98 18.64 12.46
CA GLY A 83 -24.36 17.45 13.24
C GLY A 83 -25.77 16.89 12.95
N PRO A 84 -26.15 15.75 13.55
CA PRO A 84 -27.48 15.19 13.34
C PRO A 84 -28.53 15.98 14.13
N THR A 85 -29.51 16.57 13.46
CA THR A 85 -30.79 16.93 14.08
C THR A 85 -31.54 15.66 14.45
N ALA A 86 -31.99 15.61 15.71
CA ALA A 86 -32.80 14.53 16.31
C ALA A 86 -34.08 14.22 15.53
#